data_AF-A0A9D6MTG6-F1
#
_entry.id   AF-A0A9D6MTG6-F1
#
_cell.length_a   1.000
_cell.length_b   1.000
_cell.length_c   1.000
_cell.angle_alpha   90.00
_cell.angle_beta   90.00
_cell.angle_gamma   90.00
#
_symmetry.space_group_name_H-M   'P 1'
#
loop_
_entity.id
_entity.type
_entity.pdbx_description
1 polymer ?
#
loop_
_entity_poly.entity_id
_entity_poly.type
_entity_poly.pdbx_seq_one_letter_code
_entity_poly.pdbx_strand_id
1 'polypeptide(L)'
;MITRRQLIKTGMAGALFLASTRLAHALPPPGKTDFVFLSEKDAEVISAVAPSMLEGAFPEHGSPGYEEAVRKVVARVDATISGLTPSMQDEVGELFSVLNFPPTRMFVAGVWKPWTEAGRAEITSFLESWQKSRFQLLRSGYDALHELITAAWYSNPETWASIGYPGPPDVGA
;
A
#
# COMPACT_ATOMS: atom_id res chain seq x y z
N MET A 1 16.99 -30.94 8.00
CA MET A 1 16.50 -31.11 6.62
C MET A 1 14.98 -31.02 6.66
N ILE A 2 14.42 -29.89 6.24
CA ILE A 2 12.96 -29.66 6.27
C ILE A 2 12.36 -30.41 5.07
N THR A 3 11.46 -31.34 5.34
CA THR A 3 10.88 -32.24 4.32
C THR A 3 9.67 -31.57 3.66
N ARG A 4 9.58 -31.68 2.33
CA ARG A 4 8.54 -31.10 1.45
C ARG A 4 7.07 -31.29 1.92
N ARG A 5 6.80 -32.28 2.78
CA ARG A 5 5.48 -32.55 3.37
C ARG A 5 5.08 -31.63 4.52
N GLN A 6 6.02 -30.98 5.20
CA GLN A 6 5.70 -29.95 6.20
C GLN A 6 5.32 -28.61 5.55
N LEU A 7 5.85 -28.32 4.35
CA LEU A 7 5.54 -27.10 3.61
C LEU A 7 4.05 -27.02 3.21
N ILE A 8 3.44 -28.17 2.87
CA ILE A 8 2.03 -28.26 2.46
C ILE A 8 1.09 -28.10 3.67
N LYS A 9 1.54 -28.44 4.89
CA LYS A 9 0.73 -28.21 6.11
C LYS A 9 0.73 -26.75 6.56
N THR A 10 1.75 -25.96 6.22
CA THR A 10 1.80 -24.53 6.53
C THR A 10 1.08 -23.68 5.47
N GLY A 11 0.90 -24.19 4.26
CA GLY A 11 0.07 -23.57 3.21
C GLY A 11 -1.45 -23.74 3.39
N MET A 12 -1.90 -24.46 4.42
CA MET A 12 -3.32 -24.71 4.73
C MET A 12 -3.89 -23.83 5.85
N ALA A 13 -3.14 -22.84 6.34
CA ALA A 13 -3.66 -21.84 7.29
C ALA A 13 -4.25 -20.60 6.60
N GLY A 14 -4.00 -20.40 5.29
CA GLY A 14 -4.58 -19.30 4.49
C GLY A 14 -5.77 -19.71 3.63
N ALA A 15 -6.40 -20.86 3.91
CA ALA A 15 -7.47 -21.44 3.11
C ALA A 15 -8.79 -21.51 3.90
N LEU A 16 -9.29 -20.35 4.32
CA LEU A 16 -10.67 -20.10 4.75
C LEU A 16 -10.95 -18.67 4.23
N PHE A 17 -11.95 -18.32 3.43
CA PHE A 17 -13.25 -18.93 3.20
C PHE A 17 -13.80 -18.35 1.87
N LEU A 18 -14.15 -19.21 0.92
CA LEU A 18 -14.77 -18.81 -0.35
C LEU A 18 -16.19 -18.25 -0.12
N ALA A 19 -16.50 -17.04 -0.59
CA ALA A 19 -17.86 -16.67 -0.99
C ALA A 19 -17.90 -15.40 -1.89
N SER A 20 -18.74 -15.48 -2.92
CA SER A 20 -19.12 -14.50 -3.96
C SER A 20 -19.56 -13.11 -3.43
N THR A 21 -19.56 -11.95 -4.13
CA THR A 21 -20.04 -11.57 -5.49
C THR A 21 -19.70 -10.08 -5.77
N ARG A 22 -19.47 -9.70 -7.05
CA ARG A 22 -19.85 -8.47 -7.84
C ARG A 22 -19.92 -7.08 -7.13
N LEU A 23 -19.60 -5.92 -7.72
CA LEU A 23 -19.59 -5.40 -9.10
C LEU A 23 -18.86 -4.02 -9.06
N ALA A 24 -18.16 -3.65 -10.13
CA ALA A 24 -17.47 -2.37 -10.27
C ALA A 24 -18.36 -1.14 -10.00
N HIS A 25 -17.85 -0.18 -9.24
CA HIS A 25 -18.42 1.17 -9.15
C HIS A 25 -17.37 2.25 -9.44
N ALA A 26 -17.85 3.24 -10.18
CA ALA A 26 -17.14 4.42 -10.63
C ALA A 26 -16.66 5.27 -9.45
N LEU A 27 -15.57 6.03 -9.67
CA LEU A 27 -14.97 6.93 -8.69
C LEU A 27 -16.03 7.82 -8.00
N PRO A 28 -16.02 7.95 -6.66
CA PRO A 28 -16.92 8.84 -5.95
C PRO A 28 -16.53 10.32 -6.12
N PRO A 29 -17.50 11.26 -6.03
CA PRO A 29 -17.28 12.69 -6.07
C PRO A 29 -16.63 13.23 -4.77
N PRO A 30 -15.98 14.40 -4.80
CA PRO A 30 -15.14 14.88 -3.70
C PRO A 30 -15.96 15.44 -2.52
N GLY A 31 -15.59 15.10 -1.29
CA GLY A 31 -16.07 15.78 -0.07
C GLY A 31 -16.30 14.89 1.15
N LYS A 32 -16.37 13.58 0.96
CA LYS A 32 -16.17 12.55 1.98
C LYS A 32 -15.22 11.53 1.36
N THR A 33 -14.18 11.12 2.07
CA THR A 33 -13.38 9.97 1.66
C THR A 33 -14.21 8.71 1.88
N ASP A 34 -15.17 8.48 0.98
CA ASP A 34 -15.89 7.22 0.86
C ASP A 34 -14.94 6.22 0.22
N PHE A 35 -13.94 5.78 0.99
CA PHE A 35 -13.07 4.69 0.59
C PHE A 35 -13.91 3.43 0.42
N VAL A 36 -13.64 2.69 -0.64
CA VAL A 36 -14.33 1.43 -0.94
C VAL A 36 -13.79 0.30 -0.07
N PHE A 37 -12.48 0.32 0.21
CA PHE A 37 -11.79 -0.73 0.97
C PHE A 37 -11.04 -0.18 2.20
N LEU A 38 -10.28 0.90 2.04
CA LEU A 38 -9.45 1.45 3.12
C LEU A 38 -10.31 2.03 4.25
N SER A 39 -9.95 1.74 5.50
CA SER A 39 -10.41 2.55 6.63
C SER A 39 -9.64 3.86 6.71
N GLU A 40 -10.13 4.82 7.52
CA GLU A 40 -9.41 6.07 7.80
C GLU A 40 -7.99 5.80 8.33
N LYS A 41 -7.80 4.77 9.16
CA LYS A 41 -6.49 4.38 9.69
C LYS A 41 -5.58 3.78 8.62
N ASP A 42 -6.12 3.02 7.68
CA ASP A 42 -5.33 2.47 6.57
C ASP A 42 -4.87 3.59 5.64
N ALA A 43 -5.72 4.60 5.42
CA ALA A 43 -5.37 5.81 4.72
C ALA A 43 -4.25 6.61 5.42
N GLU A 44 -4.22 6.66 6.76
CA GLU A 44 -3.12 7.26 7.52
C GLU A 44 -1.78 6.53 7.28
N VAL A 45 -1.80 5.19 7.24
CA VAL A 45 -0.61 4.39 6.91
C VAL A 45 -0.09 4.78 5.53
N ILE A 46 -0.95 4.74 4.51
CA ILE A 46 -0.57 5.06 3.13
C ILE A 46 -0.06 6.51 3.01
N SER A 47 -0.73 7.45 3.66
CA SER A 47 -0.33 8.86 3.68
C SER A 47 1.07 9.06 4.27
N ALA A 48 1.44 8.26 5.28
CA ALA A 48 2.75 8.33 5.91
C ALA A 48 3.84 7.66 5.06
N VAL A 49 3.56 6.50 4.45
CA VAL A 49 4.59 5.68 3.77
C VAL A 49 4.80 6.06 2.30
N ALA A 50 3.74 6.45 1.58
CA ALA A 50 3.81 6.69 0.14
C ALA A 50 4.82 7.77 -0.27
N PRO A 51 4.92 8.93 0.43
CA PRO A 51 5.93 9.95 0.09
C PRO A 51 7.38 9.45 0.21
N SER A 52 7.63 8.50 1.12
CA SER A 52 8.96 7.92 1.31
C SER A 52 9.26 6.82 0.27
N MET A 53 8.25 6.04 -0.13
CA MET A 53 8.41 5.03 -1.18
C MET A 53 8.52 5.63 -2.59
N LEU A 54 7.92 6.80 -2.81
CA LEU A 54 7.91 7.52 -4.08
C LEU A 54 8.93 8.67 -4.10
N GLU A 55 10.00 8.56 -3.30
CA GLU A 55 11.04 9.58 -3.23
C GLU A 55 11.58 9.91 -4.64
N GLY A 56 11.69 11.21 -4.94
CA GLY A 56 12.09 11.73 -6.25
C GLY A 56 10.96 11.85 -7.28
N ALA A 57 9.86 11.09 -7.15
CA ALA A 57 8.68 11.19 -8.00
C ALA A 57 7.50 11.92 -7.33
N PHE A 58 7.51 11.98 -6.00
CA PHE A 58 6.50 12.66 -5.19
C PHE A 58 6.88 14.14 -4.92
N PRO A 59 5.91 15.08 -4.82
CA PRO A 59 6.19 16.46 -4.48
C PRO A 59 6.94 16.61 -3.14
N GLU A 60 7.78 17.64 -3.02
CA GLU A 60 8.50 17.93 -1.78
C GLU A 60 7.54 18.26 -0.63
N HIS A 61 7.88 17.83 0.58
CA HIS A 61 7.05 18.08 1.75
C HIS A 61 6.90 19.59 2.00
N GLY A 62 5.65 20.06 2.05
CA GLY A 62 5.33 21.49 2.21
C GLY A 62 5.25 22.28 0.90
N SER A 63 5.51 21.66 -0.26
CA SER A 63 5.29 22.33 -1.55
C SER A 63 3.79 22.51 -1.84
N PRO A 64 3.39 23.52 -2.63
CA PRO A 64 2.05 23.57 -3.19
C PRO A 64 1.76 22.26 -3.94
N GLY A 65 0.67 21.57 -3.56
CA GLY A 65 0.27 20.30 -4.16
C GLY A 65 0.67 19.03 -3.41
N TYR A 66 1.50 19.10 -2.35
CA TYR A 66 1.85 17.92 -1.54
C TYR A 66 0.61 17.22 -0.98
N GLU A 67 -0.25 17.97 -0.30
CA GLU A 67 -1.50 17.45 0.29
C GLU A 67 -2.45 16.86 -0.76
N GLU A 68 -2.48 17.44 -1.95
CA GLU A 68 -3.29 16.91 -3.05
C GLU A 68 -2.70 15.61 -3.60
N ALA A 69 -1.37 15.52 -3.74
CA ALA A 69 -0.70 14.29 -4.14
C ALA A 69 -0.92 13.16 -3.12
N VAL A 70 -0.91 13.48 -1.81
CA VAL A 70 -1.22 12.52 -0.74
C VAL A 70 -2.65 12.00 -0.87
N ARG A 71 -3.64 12.90 -0.99
CA ARG A 71 -5.04 12.50 -1.20
C ARG A 71 -5.21 11.63 -2.45
N LYS A 72 -4.57 12.01 -3.55
CA LYS A 72 -4.62 11.27 -4.81
C LYS A 72 -4.02 9.88 -4.67
N VAL A 73 -2.84 9.73 -4.08
CA VAL A 73 -2.21 8.40 -3.95
C VAL A 73 -3.04 7.49 -3.04
N VAL A 74 -3.57 8.00 -1.93
CA VAL A 74 -4.45 7.22 -1.04
C VAL A 74 -5.71 6.74 -1.77
N ALA A 75 -6.41 7.65 -2.47
CA ALA A 75 -7.61 7.28 -3.23
C ALA A 75 -7.31 6.27 -4.36
N ARG A 76 -6.13 6.37 -4.98
CA ARG A 76 -5.71 5.42 -6.01
C ARG A 76 -5.31 4.06 -5.44
N VAL A 77 -4.69 4.03 -4.27
CA VAL A 77 -4.41 2.78 -3.55
C VAL A 77 -5.73 2.09 -3.20
N ASP A 78 -6.71 2.80 -2.66
CA ASP A 78 -8.05 2.27 -2.38
C ASP A 78 -8.71 1.65 -3.63
N ALA A 79 -8.68 2.37 -4.75
CA ALA A 79 -9.18 1.87 -6.02
C ALA A 79 -8.39 0.66 -6.55
N THR A 80 -7.07 0.64 -6.34
CA THR A 80 -6.20 -0.47 -6.76
C THR A 80 -6.51 -1.73 -5.96
N ILE A 81 -6.66 -1.62 -4.64
CA ILE A 81 -7.04 -2.75 -3.78
C ILE A 81 -8.41 -3.29 -4.19
N SER A 82 -9.36 -2.40 -4.48
CA SER A 82 -10.70 -2.78 -4.94
C SER A 82 -10.71 -3.59 -6.24
N GLY A 83 -9.66 -3.49 -7.05
CA GLY A 83 -9.47 -4.27 -8.27
C GLY A 83 -8.80 -5.64 -8.07
N LEU A 84 -8.27 -5.93 -6.88
CA LEU A 84 -7.61 -7.20 -6.58
C LEU A 84 -8.62 -8.34 -6.40
N THR A 85 -8.12 -9.58 -6.39
CA THR A 85 -8.95 -10.73 -5.99
C THR A 85 -9.30 -10.63 -4.50
N PRO A 86 -10.43 -11.23 -4.05
CA PRO A 86 -10.81 -11.18 -2.63
C PRO A 86 -9.72 -11.70 -1.68
N SER A 87 -9.01 -12.77 -2.07
CA SER A 87 -7.92 -13.31 -1.25
C SER A 87 -6.77 -12.31 -1.07
N MET A 88 -6.43 -11.55 -2.12
CA MET A 88 -5.41 -10.52 -2.05
C MET A 88 -5.88 -9.30 -1.24
N GLN A 89 -7.17 -8.96 -1.32
CA GLN A 89 -7.76 -7.93 -0.47
C GLN A 89 -7.67 -8.30 1.01
N ASP A 90 -7.97 -9.55 1.36
CA ASP A 90 -7.85 -10.06 2.74
C ASP A 90 -6.39 -9.99 3.24
N GLU A 91 -5.42 -10.40 2.42
CA GLU A 91 -3.98 -10.31 2.75
C GLU A 91 -3.54 -8.85 2.97
N VAL A 92 -4.01 -7.91 2.14
CA VAL A 92 -3.76 -6.47 2.31
C VAL A 92 -4.43 -5.95 3.59
N GLY A 93 -5.65 -6.38 3.89
CA GLY A 93 -6.36 -6.04 5.13
C GLY A 93 -5.65 -6.55 6.39
N GLU A 94 -5.08 -7.76 6.34
CA GLU A 94 -4.27 -8.31 7.43
C GLU A 94 -2.98 -7.50 7.63
N LEU A 95 -2.30 -7.14 6.54
CA LEU A 95 -1.14 -6.26 6.58
C LEU A 95 -1.46 -4.93 7.26
N PHE A 96 -2.54 -4.27 6.87
CA PHE A 96 -2.96 -3.02 7.51
C PHE A 96 -3.36 -3.22 8.96
N SER A 97 -4.05 -4.32 9.30
CA SER A 97 -4.41 -4.64 10.68
C SER A 97 -3.18 -4.74 11.58
N VAL A 98 -2.10 -5.37 11.08
CA VAL A 98 -0.81 -5.45 11.79
C VAL A 98 -0.16 -4.07 11.94
N LEU A 99 -0.22 -3.22 10.92
CA LEU A 99 0.37 -1.88 10.95
C LEU A 99 -0.45 -0.89 11.80
N ASN A 100 -1.76 -1.09 11.94
CA ASN A 100 -2.65 -0.20 12.68
C ASN A 100 -2.84 -0.58 14.14
N PHE A 101 -2.56 -1.83 14.52
CA PHE A 101 -2.57 -2.23 15.91
C PHE A 101 -1.29 -1.76 16.63
N PRO A 102 -1.37 -0.89 17.66
CA PRO A 102 -0.17 -0.24 18.21
C PRO A 102 0.92 -1.21 18.71
N PRO A 103 0.59 -2.30 19.45
CA PRO A 103 1.62 -3.23 19.90
C PRO A 103 2.39 -3.89 18.76
N THR A 104 1.70 -4.31 17.70
CA THR A 104 2.36 -4.89 16.52
C THR A 104 3.12 -3.83 15.75
N ARG A 105 2.54 -2.63 15.51
CA ARG A 105 3.25 -1.52 14.87
C ARG A 105 4.58 -1.22 15.55
N MET A 106 4.58 -1.09 16.88
CA MET A 106 5.80 -0.82 17.65
C MET A 106 6.83 -1.94 17.49
N PHE A 107 6.40 -3.20 17.51
CA PHE A 107 7.31 -4.35 17.47
C PHE A 107 7.82 -4.66 16.06
N VAL A 108 6.93 -4.69 15.07
CA VAL A 108 7.28 -5.08 13.70
C VAL A 108 7.77 -3.92 12.86
N ALA A 109 7.23 -2.71 13.05
CA ALA A 109 7.61 -1.53 12.27
C ALA A 109 8.60 -0.62 13.00
N GLY A 110 8.76 -0.76 14.33
CA GLY A 110 9.60 0.14 15.12
C GLY A 110 9.03 1.56 15.26
N VAL A 111 7.76 1.78 14.85
CA VAL A 111 7.10 3.08 14.86
C VAL A 111 6.23 3.23 16.11
N TRP A 112 6.69 4.06 17.04
CA TRP A 112 6.03 4.27 18.34
C TRP A 112 4.85 5.23 18.24
N LYS A 113 5.00 6.28 17.45
CA LYS A 113 3.98 7.32 17.25
C LYS A 113 2.84 6.83 16.35
N PRO A 114 1.65 7.45 16.44
CA PRO A 114 0.65 7.36 15.38
C PRO A 114 1.26 7.66 14.00
N TRP A 115 0.72 7.06 12.93
CA TRP A 115 1.25 7.25 11.56
C TRP A 115 1.22 8.70 11.12
N THR A 116 0.19 9.44 11.54
CA THR A 116 0.03 10.90 11.31
C THR A 116 1.10 11.75 11.99
N GLU A 117 1.75 11.23 13.03
CA GLU A 117 2.79 11.91 13.82
C GLU A 117 4.20 11.35 13.59
N ALA A 118 4.31 10.24 12.85
CA ALA A 118 5.56 9.58 12.56
C ALA A 118 6.40 10.43 11.61
N GLY A 119 7.64 10.74 12.02
CA GLY A 119 8.53 11.55 11.18
C GLY A 119 9.09 10.77 10.00
N ARG A 120 9.52 11.48 8.96
CA ARG A 120 10.15 10.87 7.75
C ARG A 120 11.24 9.86 8.10
N ALA A 121 12.13 10.19 9.02
CA ALA A 121 13.22 9.30 9.43
C ALA A 121 12.73 7.98 10.07
N GLU A 122 11.63 8.03 10.85
CA GLU A 122 11.01 6.84 11.45
C GLU A 122 10.41 5.96 10.35
N ILE A 123 9.71 6.57 9.39
CA ILE A 123 9.13 5.87 8.23
C ILE A 123 10.20 5.23 7.35
N THR A 124 11.27 5.97 7.01
CA THR A 124 12.37 5.43 6.19
C THR A 124 13.07 4.27 6.91
N SER A 125 13.36 4.41 8.22
CA SER A 125 13.96 3.33 9.01
C SER A 125 13.07 2.09 9.06
N PHE A 126 11.75 2.28 9.21
CA PHE A 126 10.76 1.21 9.14
C PHE A 126 10.86 0.47 7.80
N LEU A 127 10.73 1.20 6.68
CA LEU A 127 10.73 0.62 5.34
C LEU A 127 12.03 -0.13 5.04
N GLU A 128 13.18 0.46 5.38
CA GLU A 128 14.48 -0.19 5.22
C GLU A 128 14.61 -1.46 6.07
N SER A 129 14.10 -1.45 7.31
CA SER A 129 14.15 -2.61 8.19
C SER A 129 13.34 -3.78 7.65
N TRP A 130 12.18 -3.51 7.04
CA TRP A 130 11.36 -4.52 6.40
C TRP A 130 12.01 -5.04 5.12
N GLN A 131 12.49 -4.14 4.25
CA GLN A 131 13.17 -4.48 3.01
C GLN A 131 14.39 -5.40 3.24
N LYS A 132 15.19 -5.10 4.27
CA LYS A 132 16.42 -5.85 4.61
C LYS A 132 16.19 -6.97 5.63
N SER A 133 14.93 -7.27 5.95
CA SER A 133 14.61 -8.22 7.01
C SER A 133 15.03 -9.66 6.68
N ARG A 134 15.55 -10.37 7.68
CA ARG A 134 15.78 -11.83 7.58
C ARG A 134 14.48 -12.64 7.50
N PHE A 135 13.36 -12.04 7.91
CA PHE A 135 12.06 -12.70 7.88
C PHE A 135 11.39 -12.45 6.54
N GLN A 136 11.08 -13.53 5.83
CA GLN A 136 10.39 -13.44 4.53
C GLN A 136 9.05 -12.72 4.63
N LEU A 137 8.32 -12.89 5.74
CA LEU A 137 7.04 -12.23 5.97
C LEU A 137 7.16 -10.70 5.91
N LEU A 138 8.16 -10.12 6.58
CA LEU A 138 8.34 -8.65 6.60
C LEU A 138 8.82 -8.11 5.25
N ARG A 139 9.69 -8.85 4.55
CA ARG A 139 10.08 -8.50 3.17
C ARG A 139 8.88 -8.53 2.23
N SER A 140 8.04 -9.57 2.33
CA SER A 140 6.80 -9.67 1.55
C SER A 140 5.83 -8.52 1.84
N GLY A 141 5.74 -8.07 3.10
CA GLY A 141 4.95 -6.90 3.46
C GLY A 141 5.50 -5.61 2.84
N TYR A 142 6.83 -5.44 2.79
CA TYR A 142 7.45 -4.32 2.08
C TYR A 142 7.17 -4.38 0.58
N ASP A 143 7.37 -5.54 -0.04
CA ASP A 143 7.14 -5.76 -1.47
C ASP A 143 5.68 -5.47 -1.83
N ALA A 144 4.73 -5.94 -1.02
CA ALA A 144 3.30 -5.68 -1.21
C ALA A 144 2.95 -4.18 -1.11
N LEU A 145 3.47 -3.47 -0.10
CA LEU A 145 3.27 -2.02 0.01
C LEU A 145 3.87 -1.28 -1.19
N HIS A 146 5.09 -1.65 -1.57
CA HIS A 146 5.82 -1.01 -2.67
C HIS A 146 5.09 -1.23 -4.00
N GLU A 147 4.73 -2.47 -4.33
CA GLU A 147 3.98 -2.81 -5.55
C GLU A 147 2.63 -2.08 -5.59
N LEU A 148 1.88 -2.09 -4.49
CA LEU A 148 0.59 -1.43 -4.41
C LEU A 148 0.68 0.09 -4.62
N ILE A 149 1.61 0.75 -3.94
CA ILE A 149 1.79 2.21 -4.02
C ILE A 149 2.33 2.61 -5.39
N THR A 150 3.30 1.89 -5.93
CA THR A 150 3.87 2.19 -7.25
C THR A 150 2.85 1.95 -8.37
N ALA A 151 2.09 0.86 -8.32
CA ALA A 151 1.00 0.60 -9.25
C ALA A 151 -0.07 1.69 -9.20
N ALA A 152 -0.48 2.10 -8.00
CA ALA A 152 -1.45 3.17 -7.80
C ALA A 152 -0.95 4.53 -8.32
N TRP A 153 0.33 4.86 -8.14
CA TRP A 153 0.91 6.13 -8.55
C TRP A 153 1.17 6.22 -10.05
N TYR A 154 1.80 5.20 -10.64
CA TYR A 154 2.22 5.22 -12.04
C TYR A 154 1.14 4.81 -13.04
N SER A 155 0.01 4.26 -12.57
CA SER A 155 -1.18 4.08 -13.41
C SER A 155 -1.88 5.39 -13.76
N ASN A 156 -1.53 6.51 -13.12
CA ASN A 156 -2.09 7.83 -13.39
C ASN A 156 -1.29 8.57 -14.49
N PRO A 157 -1.89 8.89 -15.65
CA PRO A 157 -1.20 9.65 -16.70
C PRO A 157 -0.66 11.01 -16.26
N GLU A 158 -1.26 11.63 -15.24
CA GLU A 158 -0.77 12.92 -14.71
C GLU A 158 0.63 12.84 -14.09
N THR A 159 1.06 11.64 -13.64
CA THR A 159 2.38 11.46 -13.01
C THR A 159 3.49 11.18 -14.03
N TRP A 160 3.14 10.91 -15.28
CA TRP A 160 4.12 10.56 -16.31
C TRP A 160 5.02 11.74 -16.69
N ALA A 161 4.45 12.94 -16.75
CA ALA A 161 5.20 14.14 -17.10
C ALA A 161 6.30 14.47 -16.08
N SER A 162 6.08 14.21 -14.79
CA SER A 162 7.08 14.49 -13.74
C SER A 162 8.27 13.53 -13.78
N ILE A 163 8.09 12.33 -14.34
CA ILE A 163 9.16 11.34 -14.54
C ILE A 163 9.72 11.32 -15.97
N GLY A 164 9.28 12.24 -16.83
CA GLY A 164 9.73 12.32 -18.23
C GLY A 164 9.23 11.20 -19.14
N TYR A 165 8.17 10.48 -18.74
CA TYR A 165 7.57 9.43 -19.56
C TYR A 165 6.54 10.02 -20.53
N PRO A 166 6.67 9.81 -21.85
CA PRO A 166 5.75 10.39 -22.85
C PRO A 166 4.39 9.67 -22.94
N GLY A 167 4.19 8.59 -22.18
CA GLY A 167 3.02 7.73 -22.29
C GLY A 167 3.27 6.49 -23.15
N PRO A 168 2.34 5.51 -23.14
CA PRO A 168 2.43 4.32 -23.97
C PRO A 168 2.42 4.70 -25.46
N PRO A 169 3.17 3.99 -26.31
CA PRO A 169 3.17 4.24 -27.75
C PRO A 169 1.76 4.02 -28.32
N ASP A 170 1.34 4.91 -29.22
CA ASP A 170 0.07 4.79 -29.94
C ASP A 170 0.17 3.60 -30.91
N VAL A 171 -0.32 2.44 -30.49
CA VAL A 171 -0.49 1.27 -31.34
C VAL A 171 -1.82 1.43 -32.05
N GLY A 172 -1.81 2.16 -33.17
CA GLY A 172 -3.01 2.47 -33.96
C GLY A 172 -3.95 1.26 -34.06
N ALA A 173 -5.19 1.46 -33.60
CA ALA A 173 -6.24 0.44 -33.56
C ALA A 173 -6.76 0.08 -34.96
#